data_AF-E4Z1R7-F1
#
_entry.id   AF-E4Z1R7-F1
#
_cell.length_a   1.000
_cell.length_b   1.000
_cell.length_c   1.000
_cell.angle_alpha   90.00
_cell.angle_beta   90.00
_cell.angle_gamma   90.00
#
_symmetry.space_group_name_H-M   'P 1'
#
loop_
_entity.id
_entity.type
_entity.pdbx_description
1 polymer ?
#
loop_
_entity_poly.entity_id
_entity_poly.type
_entity_poly.pdbx_seq_one_letter_code
_entity_poly.pdbx_strand_id
1 'polypeptide(L)'
;CDFCFIPSPLKIAHLRETLKNRKKGHRYSGGGISSHHGSDLDLNSQAAHEEYSRPAQMDSYDYDMDPKDTGPLNLGKKSQRLGKKEQPYVVVPNMRPVVFVGPSLKGYEVTDMMQKALFDYLKKKFEGRCNIVRISSDLSQARRNMPRTEENRAICEDYDRIYELGKNLQLVILDCDMINNPSQLEKTGLMPINVFIKINDPEVLKRLIRWRGRQQMRHMSVQWMAAEKLCQCDPNVFDVCLDENVFEEACEHLTEYLEAYWNATHPVLPEATHPKAFLNKLDMKVSVLLSGAAEWRRNYFKSSKCTHKAHSAQSSGESGPEKILNIFCYFG
;
A
#
# COMPACT_ATOMS: atom_id res chain seq x y z
N CYS A 1 -20.41 -15.39 -0.44
CA CYS A 1 -18.97 -15.28 -0.74
C CYS A 1 -18.25 -15.07 0.57
N ASP A 2 -17.60 -16.10 1.08
CA ASP A 2 -17.09 -16.07 2.46
C ASP A 2 -15.73 -15.37 2.50
N PHE A 3 -15.66 -14.24 3.22
CA PHE A 3 -14.42 -13.52 3.43
C PHE A 3 -13.50 -14.32 4.34
N CYS A 4 -12.61 -15.12 3.75
CA CYS A 4 -11.52 -15.80 4.44
C CYS A 4 -10.58 -14.79 5.11
N PHE A 5 -10.90 -14.42 6.35
CA PHE A 5 -10.17 -13.43 7.14
C PHE A 5 -8.71 -13.87 7.34
N ILE A 6 -7.77 -13.12 6.75
CA ILE A 6 -6.34 -13.42 6.85
C ILE A 6 -5.92 -13.32 8.32
N PRO A 7 -5.45 -14.40 8.96
CA PRO A 7 -5.10 -14.37 10.38
C PRO A 7 -3.89 -13.46 10.64
N SER A 8 -3.88 -12.79 11.80
CA SER A 8 -2.82 -11.83 12.13
C SER A 8 -1.41 -12.45 12.09
N PRO A 9 -0.34 -11.65 11.85
CA PRO A 9 1.02 -12.17 11.73
C PRO A 9 1.50 -13.02 12.92
N LEU A 10 1.07 -12.68 14.13
CA LEU A 10 1.32 -13.48 15.36
C LEU A 10 0.64 -14.86 15.30
N LYS A 11 -0.62 -14.91 14.85
CA LYS A 11 -1.38 -16.16 14.69
C LYS A 11 -0.80 -17.03 13.58
N ILE A 12 -0.28 -16.43 12.49
CA ILE A 12 0.47 -17.14 11.43
C ILE A 12 1.81 -17.69 11.96
N ALA A 13 2.53 -16.95 12.80
CA ALA A 13 3.76 -17.43 13.41
C ALA A 13 3.50 -18.67 14.30
N HIS A 14 2.49 -18.62 15.15
CA HIS A 14 2.07 -19.73 16.02
C HIS A 14 1.59 -20.97 15.22
N LEU A 15 0.87 -20.76 14.10
CA LEU A 15 0.52 -21.87 13.18
C LEU A 15 1.75 -22.52 12.54
N ARG A 16 2.74 -21.71 12.11
CA ARG A 16 3.99 -22.22 11.52
C ARG A 16 4.82 -23.02 12.53
N GLU A 17 4.75 -22.68 13.81
CA GLU A 17 5.43 -23.40 14.88
C GLU A 17 4.75 -24.73 15.23
N THR A 18 3.44 -24.73 15.42
CA THR A 18 2.66 -25.97 15.64
C THR A 18 2.77 -26.95 14.45
N LEU A 19 2.76 -26.45 13.20
CA LEU A 19 2.97 -27.29 12.01
C LEU A 19 4.39 -27.87 11.90
N LYS A 20 5.42 -27.15 12.37
CA LYS A 20 6.79 -27.70 12.48
C LYS A 20 6.86 -28.82 13.52
N ASN A 21 6.21 -28.64 14.67
CA ASN A 21 6.22 -29.63 15.74
C ASN A 21 5.48 -30.93 15.33
N ARG A 22 4.37 -30.83 14.58
CA ARG A 22 3.67 -32.01 14.02
C ARG A 22 4.53 -32.82 13.03
N LYS A 23 5.56 -32.25 12.40
CA LYS A 23 6.45 -32.96 11.46
C LYS A 23 7.59 -33.77 12.11
N LYS A 24 7.73 -33.77 13.44
CA LYS A 24 8.76 -34.55 14.15
C LYS A 24 8.36 -35.97 14.57
N GLY A 25 7.11 -36.40 14.33
CA GLY A 25 6.51 -37.56 15.01
C GLY A 25 5.98 -38.70 14.14
N HIS A 26 6.74 -39.26 13.19
CA HIS A 26 6.56 -40.64 12.70
C HIS A 26 7.79 -41.19 11.94
N ARG A 27 8.22 -42.43 12.24
CA ARG A 27 9.25 -43.20 11.52
C ARG A 27 9.07 -44.72 11.75
N TYR A 28 8.42 -45.41 10.80
CA TYR A 28 8.39 -46.87 10.57
C TYR A 28 7.68 -47.06 9.19
N SER A 29 7.94 -48.07 8.33
CA SER A 29 9.08 -49.00 8.16
C SER A 29 9.00 -49.66 6.75
N GLY A 30 10.14 -50.06 6.15
CA GLY A 30 10.22 -50.88 4.91
C GLY A 30 9.94 -50.16 3.56
N GLY A 31 10.41 -50.66 2.39
CA GLY A 31 11.41 -51.72 2.16
C GLY A 31 11.46 -52.26 0.71
N GLY A 32 12.61 -52.15 0.01
CA GLY A 32 12.91 -52.74 -1.32
C GLY A 32 12.26 -52.05 -2.54
N ILE A 33 12.64 -52.29 -3.82
CA ILE A 33 13.78 -52.99 -4.47
C ILE A 33 14.01 -52.35 -5.89
N SER A 34 14.98 -52.83 -6.68
CA SER A 34 15.50 -52.34 -8.00
C SER A 34 14.46 -52.20 -9.17
N SER A 35 14.73 -51.65 -10.38
CA SER A 35 15.89 -51.86 -11.30
C SER A 35 16.02 -50.84 -12.49
N HIS A 36 17.09 -51.02 -13.30
CA HIS A 36 17.55 -50.42 -14.59
C HIS A 36 16.49 -50.03 -15.68
N HIS A 37 16.77 -49.32 -16.80
CA HIS A 37 17.98 -48.98 -17.62
C HIS A 37 18.05 -47.45 -17.97
N GLY A 38 19.03 -46.88 -18.69
CA GLY A 38 20.34 -47.39 -19.17
C GLY A 38 20.66 -47.19 -20.68
N SER A 39 21.01 -45.96 -21.11
CA SER A 39 21.87 -45.57 -22.26
C SER A 39 21.93 -44.03 -22.31
N ASP A 40 23.02 -43.29 -22.52
CA ASP A 40 24.35 -43.45 -23.17
C ASP A 40 24.37 -43.31 -24.71
N LEU A 41 24.79 -42.12 -25.18
CA LEU A 41 25.72 -41.92 -26.30
C LEU A 41 26.51 -40.62 -26.11
N ASP A 42 27.82 -40.75 -25.92
CA ASP A 42 28.80 -39.64 -25.93
C ASP A 42 29.19 -39.24 -27.36
N LEU A 43 29.73 -38.02 -27.53
CA LEU A 43 31.02 -37.84 -28.20
C LEU A 43 31.65 -36.44 -28.01
N ASN A 44 32.74 -36.44 -27.25
CA ASN A 44 34.00 -35.66 -27.36
C ASN A 44 34.22 -34.93 -28.72
N SER A 45 34.91 -33.80 -28.85
CA SER A 45 35.98 -33.15 -28.05
C SER A 45 36.03 -31.63 -28.42
N GLN A 46 36.87 -30.73 -27.89
CA GLN A 46 38.31 -30.78 -27.59
C GLN A 46 38.70 -29.64 -26.62
N ALA A 47 39.84 -29.75 -25.94
CA ALA A 47 40.28 -28.77 -24.93
C ALA A 47 41.52 -27.98 -25.37
N ALA A 48 41.67 -26.76 -24.82
CA ALA A 48 42.94 -26.04 -24.74
C ALA A 48 43.08 -25.47 -23.32
N HIS A 49 44.29 -25.54 -22.76
CA HIS A 49 44.61 -25.24 -21.38
C HIS A 49 45.71 -24.18 -21.36
N GLU A 50 45.58 -23.11 -20.57
CA GLU A 50 46.74 -22.35 -20.12
C GLU A 50 46.44 -21.63 -18.80
N GLU A 51 47.46 -21.55 -17.96
CA GLU A 51 47.36 -21.31 -16.51
C GLU A 51 48.60 -20.50 -16.10
N TYR A 52 48.46 -19.37 -15.38
CA TYR A 52 49.58 -18.82 -14.61
C TYR A 52 49.17 -17.91 -13.42
N SER A 53 49.67 -18.32 -12.25
CA SER A 53 50.09 -17.52 -11.08
C SER A 53 49.19 -16.42 -10.46
N ARG A 54 48.76 -16.72 -9.22
CA ARG A 54 48.64 -15.75 -8.11
C ARG A 54 50.03 -15.31 -7.59
N PRO A 55 50.10 -14.20 -6.85
CA PRO A 55 50.64 -14.27 -5.48
C PRO A 55 49.67 -13.70 -4.41
N ALA A 56 50.08 -13.72 -3.15
CA ALA A 56 49.34 -13.20 -1.98
C ALA A 56 50.30 -12.68 -0.88
N GLN A 57 49.77 -12.27 0.28
CA GLN A 57 50.41 -11.53 1.40
C GLN A 57 50.48 -9.98 1.18
N MET A 58 50.47 -9.11 2.20
CA MET A 58 50.57 -9.35 3.66
C MET A 58 49.79 -8.32 4.53
N ASP A 59 48.97 -8.84 5.46
CA ASP A 59 48.63 -8.48 6.86
C ASP A 59 48.48 -7.03 7.43
N SER A 60 47.68 -6.97 8.52
CA SER A 60 47.62 -5.98 9.64
C SER A 60 46.94 -4.60 9.41
N TYR A 61 46.21 -3.99 10.37
CA TYR A 61 45.72 -4.34 11.73
C TYR A 61 44.20 -4.00 11.78
N ASP A 62 43.27 -4.81 12.30
CA ASP A 62 42.96 -5.15 13.71
C ASP A 62 42.67 -3.95 14.64
N TYR A 63 41.44 -3.94 15.19
CA TYR A 63 41.08 -3.35 16.48
C TYR A 63 39.71 -3.90 16.97
N ASP A 64 39.66 -5.20 17.30
CA ASP A 64 38.48 -5.80 17.94
C ASP A 64 38.25 -5.27 19.38
N MET A 65 36.98 -5.15 19.79
CA MET A 65 36.55 -4.93 21.18
C MET A 65 35.26 -5.71 21.46
N ASP A 66 35.40 -6.95 21.93
CA ASP A 66 34.29 -7.90 22.14
C ASP A 66 34.43 -8.63 23.50
N PRO A 67 33.45 -8.53 24.42
CA PRO A 67 33.44 -9.24 25.69
C PRO A 67 32.68 -10.59 25.60
N LYS A 68 33.45 -11.68 25.76
CA LYS A 68 33.05 -13.09 25.90
C LYS A 68 32.11 -13.34 27.11
N ASP A 69 31.46 -14.48 27.34
CA ASP A 69 31.44 -15.85 26.75
C ASP A 69 30.02 -16.45 27.09
N THR A 70 29.55 -17.69 26.84
CA THR A 70 30.13 -18.98 26.42
C THR A 70 29.33 -19.66 25.29
N GLY A 71 29.99 -20.58 24.57
CA GLY A 71 29.34 -21.57 23.68
C GLY A 71 28.68 -22.77 24.41
N PRO A 72 28.53 -23.96 23.78
CA PRO A 72 29.08 -24.38 22.49
C PRO A 72 28.09 -25.01 21.47
N LEU A 73 28.44 -24.92 20.19
CA LEU A 73 28.56 -26.03 19.21
C LEU A 73 28.43 -25.50 17.77
N ASN A 74 29.57 -25.31 17.10
CA ASN A 74 29.63 -25.01 15.67
C ASN A 74 29.48 -26.30 14.85
N LEU A 75 28.46 -26.39 13.99
CA LEU A 75 28.41 -27.39 12.91
C LEU A 75 28.08 -26.73 11.56
N GLY A 76 29.02 -26.81 10.62
CA GLY A 76 28.77 -26.77 9.18
C GLY A 76 28.55 -25.39 8.55
N LYS A 77 29.59 -24.86 7.91
CA LYS A 77 29.49 -23.75 6.94
C LYS A 77 28.69 -24.19 5.69
N LYS A 78 27.35 -24.09 5.73
CA LYS A 78 26.46 -24.18 4.56
C LYS A 78 25.34 -23.12 4.56
N SER A 79 25.68 -21.87 4.90
CA SER A 79 24.80 -20.73 4.63
C SER A 79 24.92 -20.29 3.17
N GLN A 80 24.32 -21.05 2.25
CA GLN A 80 24.04 -20.60 0.89
C GLN A 80 22.59 -20.91 0.55
N ARG A 81 21.88 -19.90 0.02
CA ARG A 81 20.53 -20.02 -0.55
C ARG A 81 19.43 -20.54 0.40
N LEU A 82 19.34 -20.00 1.62
CA LEU A 82 17.99 -19.65 2.10
C LEU A 82 17.47 -18.57 1.14
N GLY A 83 16.37 -18.86 0.44
CA GLY A 83 15.76 -17.90 -0.48
C GLY A 83 15.43 -16.58 0.25
N LYS A 84 15.56 -15.44 -0.46
CA LYS A 84 15.14 -14.14 0.06
C LYS A 84 13.71 -14.28 0.57
N LYS A 85 13.52 -14.10 1.88
CA LYS A 85 12.24 -14.29 2.56
C LYS A 85 11.33 -13.13 2.19
N GLU A 86 10.65 -13.28 1.06
CA GLU A 86 9.81 -12.26 0.44
C GLU A 86 8.84 -11.68 1.46
N GLN A 87 8.88 -10.36 1.61
CA GLN A 87 8.08 -9.68 2.61
C GLN A 87 6.65 -9.60 2.08
N PRO A 88 5.64 -10.08 2.84
CA PRO A 88 4.25 -10.15 2.36
C PRO A 88 3.59 -8.77 2.21
N TYR A 89 4.30 -7.69 2.57
CA TYR A 89 3.85 -6.31 2.50
C TYR A 89 4.99 -5.44 1.97
N VAL A 90 4.63 -4.44 1.17
CA VAL A 90 5.54 -3.43 0.62
C VAL A 90 5.07 -2.07 1.13
N VAL A 91 5.97 -1.23 1.65
CA VAL A 91 5.62 0.12 2.10
C VAL A 91 5.39 1.00 0.87
N VAL A 92 4.21 1.60 0.78
CA VAL A 92 3.78 2.51 -0.31
C VAL A 92 3.38 3.86 0.30
N PRO A 93 3.29 4.95 -0.49
CA PRO A 93 2.70 6.21 -0.03
C PRO A 93 1.23 6.01 0.41
N ASN A 94 0.79 6.71 1.46
CA ASN A 94 -0.59 6.58 1.98
C ASN A 94 -1.65 6.94 0.93
N MET A 95 -1.35 7.94 0.08
CA MET A 95 -2.10 8.26 -1.13
C MET A 95 -1.25 7.88 -2.33
N ARG A 96 -1.78 7.03 -3.22
CA ARG A 96 -1.11 6.63 -4.46
C ARG A 96 -0.90 7.87 -5.35
N PRO A 97 0.32 8.16 -5.82
CA PRO A 97 0.56 9.30 -6.69
C PRO A 97 -0.05 9.06 -8.09
N VAL A 98 -0.82 10.02 -8.60
CA VAL A 98 -1.39 9.99 -9.96
C VAL A 98 -0.30 10.35 -10.97
N VAL A 99 -0.13 9.52 -12.01
CA VAL A 99 0.89 9.69 -13.05
C VAL A 99 0.27 9.54 -14.44
N PHE A 100 0.51 10.53 -15.30
CA PHE A 100 0.02 10.54 -16.69
C PHE A 100 1.05 9.98 -17.68
N VAL A 101 0.60 9.05 -18.52
CA VAL A 101 1.33 8.46 -19.65
C VAL A 101 0.50 8.56 -20.93
N GLY A 102 1.16 8.67 -22.07
CA GLY A 102 0.48 8.86 -23.36
C GLY A 102 -0.06 10.28 -23.59
N PRO A 103 -0.62 10.56 -24.79
CA PRO A 103 -0.86 9.61 -25.88
C PRO A 103 0.37 9.27 -26.71
N SER A 104 1.50 9.95 -26.48
CA SER A 104 2.80 9.66 -27.09
C SER A 104 3.92 9.93 -26.07
N LEU A 105 5.16 10.15 -26.53
CA LEU A 105 6.26 10.59 -25.68
C LEU A 105 6.03 12.01 -25.16
N LYS A 106 6.45 12.25 -23.92
CA LYS A 106 6.62 13.59 -23.34
C LYS A 106 7.82 14.31 -23.96
N GLY A 107 7.88 15.63 -23.80
CA GLY A 107 8.86 16.50 -24.46
C GLY A 107 8.49 16.80 -25.92
N TYR A 108 7.24 16.54 -26.30
CA TYR A 108 6.68 16.83 -27.62
C TYR A 108 5.31 17.49 -27.47
N GLU A 109 5.07 18.54 -28.26
CA GLU A 109 3.97 19.49 -28.06
C GLU A 109 2.57 18.84 -27.99
N VAL A 110 2.32 17.73 -28.69
CA VAL A 110 1.02 17.05 -28.66
C VAL A 110 0.76 16.45 -27.27
N THR A 111 1.70 15.65 -26.75
CA THR A 111 1.60 15.03 -25.42
C THR A 111 1.58 16.08 -24.33
N ASP A 112 2.52 17.02 -24.38
CA ASP A 112 2.75 17.98 -23.31
C ASP A 112 1.56 18.95 -23.16
N MET A 113 0.96 19.39 -24.27
CA MET A 113 -0.24 20.25 -24.22
C MET A 113 -1.48 19.49 -23.73
N MET A 114 -1.67 18.23 -24.12
CA MET A 114 -2.79 17.41 -23.65
C MET A 114 -2.68 17.09 -22.14
N GLN A 115 -1.49 16.71 -21.67
CA GLN A 115 -1.26 16.52 -20.23
C GLN A 115 -1.39 17.83 -19.45
N LYS A 116 -0.88 18.96 -19.96
CA LYS A 116 -1.04 20.27 -19.32
C LYS A 116 -2.51 20.66 -19.16
N ALA A 117 -3.35 20.41 -20.16
CA ALA A 117 -4.79 20.71 -20.06
C ALA A 117 -5.46 19.94 -18.90
N LEU A 118 -5.12 18.65 -18.73
CA LEU A 118 -5.60 17.84 -17.61
C LEU A 118 -5.05 18.31 -16.26
N PHE A 119 -3.76 18.68 -16.17
CA PHE A 119 -3.21 19.28 -14.95
C PHE A 119 -3.88 20.62 -14.60
N ASP A 120 -4.12 21.50 -15.58
CA ASP A 120 -4.81 22.79 -15.40
C ASP A 120 -6.29 22.61 -14.97
N TYR A 121 -6.95 21.52 -15.42
CA TYR A 121 -8.29 21.12 -14.96
C TYR A 121 -8.25 20.62 -13.52
N LEU A 122 -7.43 19.61 -13.23
CA LEU A 122 -7.35 18.97 -11.91
C LEU A 122 -7.00 19.97 -10.80
N LYS A 123 -6.10 20.92 -11.09
CA LYS A 123 -5.73 22.00 -10.16
C LYS A 123 -6.94 22.80 -9.66
N LYS A 124 -7.94 23.01 -10.51
CA LYS A 124 -9.18 23.73 -10.18
C LYS A 124 -10.21 22.80 -9.55
N LYS A 125 -10.40 21.61 -10.14
CA LYS A 125 -11.40 20.62 -9.71
C LYS A 125 -11.15 20.06 -8.31
N PHE A 126 -9.88 19.91 -7.94
CA PHE A 126 -9.43 19.42 -6.64
C PHE A 126 -8.65 20.48 -5.84
N GLU A 127 -8.99 21.77 -6.02
CA GLU A 127 -8.40 22.86 -5.23
C GLU A 127 -8.55 22.59 -3.72
N GLY A 128 -7.47 22.80 -2.95
CA GLY A 128 -7.37 22.44 -1.53
C GLY A 128 -7.26 20.93 -1.21
N ARG A 129 -7.59 20.04 -2.16
CA ARG A 129 -7.52 18.57 -1.99
C ARG A 129 -6.36 17.89 -2.73
N CYS A 130 -5.71 18.57 -3.68
CA CYS A 130 -4.57 18.03 -4.43
C CYS A 130 -3.28 18.85 -4.32
N ASN A 131 -2.16 18.16 -4.44
CA ASN A 131 -0.81 18.71 -4.60
C ASN A 131 -0.25 18.24 -5.96
N ILE A 132 -0.14 19.16 -6.93
CA ILE A 132 0.53 18.88 -8.21
C ILE A 132 2.02 19.20 -8.05
N VAL A 133 2.88 18.22 -8.36
CA VAL A 133 4.34 18.33 -8.25
C VAL A 133 4.98 17.99 -9.58
N ARG A 134 5.80 18.92 -10.10
CA ARG A 134 6.68 18.66 -11.24
C ARG A 134 7.94 17.94 -10.77
N ILE A 135 8.28 16.84 -11.45
CA ILE A 135 9.43 15.98 -11.17
C ILE A 135 10.30 15.88 -12.42
N SER A 136 11.47 16.51 -12.39
CA SER A 136 12.48 16.46 -13.45
C SER A 136 13.54 15.37 -13.23
N SER A 137 13.57 14.74 -12.06
CA SER A 137 14.48 13.64 -11.74
C SER A 137 13.97 12.30 -12.29
N ASP A 138 14.87 11.36 -12.60
CA ASP A 138 14.50 10.05 -13.13
C ASP A 138 14.00 9.10 -12.03
N LEU A 139 12.72 9.25 -11.66
CA LEU A 139 12.04 8.34 -10.74
C LEU A 139 12.06 6.87 -11.17
N SER A 140 12.34 6.52 -12.44
CA SER A 140 12.43 5.12 -12.83
C SER A 140 13.59 4.37 -12.17
N GLN A 141 14.61 5.12 -11.71
CA GLN A 141 15.75 4.61 -10.97
C GLN A 141 15.51 4.57 -9.45
N ALA A 142 14.54 5.34 -8.92
CA ALA A 142 14.29 5.47 -7.49
C ALA A 142 13.97 4.14 -6.80
N ARG A 143 14.59 3.87 -5.65
CA ARG A 143 14.33 2.69 -4.81
C ARG A 143 14.32 3.10 -3.34
N ARG A 144 13.50 2.46 -2.50
CA ARG A 144 13.42 2.74 -1.04
C ARG A 144 14.79 2.75 -0.32
N ASN A 145 15.75 1.97 -0.79
CA ASN A 145 17.08 1.84 -0.19
C ASN A 145 18.18 2.37 -1.14
N MET A 146 17.87 3.37 -1.97
CA MET A 146 18.83 4.02 -2.88
C MET A 146 19.91 4.77 -2.05
N PRO A 147 21.21 4.67 -2.39
CA PRO A 147 22.24 5.41 -1.68
C PRO A 147 22.13 6.91 -1.99
N ARG A 148 22.06 7.74 -0.96
CA ARG A 148 22.04 9.21 -1.06
C ARG A 148 23.44 9.76 -1.39
N THR A 149 23.94 9.46 -2.59
CA THR A 149 25.09 10.13 -3.21
C THR A 149 24.63 11.42 -3.89
N GLU A 150 25.57 12.33 -4.22
CA GLU A 150 25.23 13.61 -4.88
C GLU A 150 24.51 13.39 -6.23
N GLU A 151 24.94 12.40 -7.01
CA GLU A 151 24.32 11.99 -8.28
C GLU A 151 22.85 11.57 -8.13
N ASN A 152 22.52 10.85 -7.05
CA ASN A 152 21.18 10.35 -6.77
C ASN A 152 20.37 11.30 -5.89
N ARG A 153 20.93 12.43 -5.45
CA ARG A 153 20.36 13.28 -4.41
C ARG A 153 18.99 13.82 -4.79
N ALA A 154 18.84 14.36 -6.00
CA ALA A 154 17.55 14.85 -6.51
C ALA A 154 16.49 13.73 -6.59
N ILE A 155 16.86 12.52 -7.04
CA ILE A 155 15.95 11.36 -7.11
C ILE A 155 15.48 10.95 -5.70
N CYS A 156 16.39 10.98 -4.72
CA CYS A 156 16.05 10.67 -3.32
C CYS A 156 15.18 11.77 -2.68
N GLU A 157 15.51 13.05 -2.90
CA GLU A 157 14.76 14.20 -2.40
C GLU A 157 13.32 14.21 -2.97
N ASP A 158 13.13 13.99 -4.27
CA ASP A 158 11.80 13.87 -4.88
C ASP A 158 11.04 12.62 -4.41
N TYR A 159 11.72 11.46 -4.27
CA TYR A 159 11.09 10.23 -3.78
C TYR A 159 10.59 10.40 -2.33
N ASP A 160 11.42 10.91 -1.43
CA ASP A 160 11.03 11.17 -0.03
C ASP A 160 9.90 12.22 0.06
N ARG A 161 9.95 13.27 -0.78
CA ARG A 161 8.90 14.29 -0.89
C ARG A 161 7.54 13.74 -1.30
N ILE A 162 7.49 12.74 -2.19
CA ILE A 162 6.23 12.08 -2.59
C ILE A 162 5.60 11.33 -1.40
N TYR A 163 6.42 10.63 -0.60
CA TYR A 163 5.93 9.97 0.63
C TYR A 163 5.48 11.00 1.68
N GLU A 164 6.19 12.13 1.82
CA GLU A 164 5.82 13.19 2.77
C GLU A 164 4.45 13.80 2.43
N LEU A 165 4.22 14.17 1.17
CA LEU A 165 2.95 14.74 0.70
C LEU A 165 1.78 13.76 0.88
N GLY A 166 2.02 12.46 0.69
CA GLY A 166 1.01 11.42 0.91
C GLY A 166 0.50 11.33 2.35
N LYS A 167 1.29 11.76 3.36
CA LYS A 167 0.88 11.69 4.79
C LYS A 167 -0.37 12.53 5.10
N ASN A 168 -0.56 13.64 4.38
CA ASN A 168 -1.68 14.57 4.58
C ASN A 168 -3.01 14.06 3.99
N LEU A 169 -3.02 12.87 3.37
CA LEU A 169 -4.14 12.27 2.65
C LEU A 169 -4.70 13.11 1.47
N GLN A 170 -4.01 14.18 1.07
CA GLN A 170 -4.31 14.90 -0.16
C GLN A 170 -3.91 14.09 -1.40
N LEU A 171 -4.61 14.29 -2.53
CA LEU A 171 -4.23 13.69 -3.81
C LEU A 171 -2.84 14.20 -4.22
N VAL A 172 -1.90 13.29 -4.46
CA VAL A 172 -0.57 13.63 -5.00
C VAL A 172 -0.60 13.39 -6.50
N ILE A 173 -0.29 14.40 -7.31
CA ILE A 173 -0.34 14.35 -8.78
C ILE A 173 1.04 14.71 -9.31
N LEU A 174 1.63 13.85 -10.15
CA LEU A 174 3.02 14.01 -10.59
C LEU A 174 3.12 14.36 -12.08
N ASP A 175 3.62 15.57 -12.34
CA ASP A 175 4.11 16.01 -13.65
C ASP A 175 5.56 15.52 -13.82
N CYS A 176 5.71 14.21 -14.07
CA CYS A 176 7.00 13.57 -14.31
C CYS A 176 7.45 13.74 -15.77
N ASP A 177 8.62 14.35 -16.00
CA ASP A 177 9.15 14.57 -17.35
C ASP A 177 9.60 13.27 -18.06
N MET A 178 10.24 12.35 -17.33
CA MET A 178 10.89 11.17 -17.93
C MET A 178 10.03 9.90 -17.96
N ILE A 179 8.87 9.90 -17.31
CA ILE A 179 7.99 8.71 -17.22
C ILE A 179 7.01 8.69 -18.40
N ASN A 180 7.19 7.70 -19.27
CA ASN A 180 6.43 7.50 -20.51
C ASN A 180 5.71 6.14 -20.54
N ASN A 181 6.01 5.22 -19.61
CA ASN A 181 5.37 3.91 -19.52
C ASN A 181 5.29 3.41 -18.05
N PRO A 182 4.19 2.76 -17.62
CA PRO A 182 4.03 2.28 -16.23
C PRO A 182 5.15 1.37 -15.70
N SER A 183 5.76 0.54 -16.55
CA SER A 183 6.86 -0.36 -16.15
C SER A 183 8.10 0.37 -15.62
N GLN A 184 8.27 1.66 -15.93
CA GLN A 184 9.32 2.50 -15.35
C GLN A 184 9.16 2.67 -13.84
N LEU A 185 7.91 2.73 -13.33
CA LEU A 185 7.62 2.99 -11.92
C LEU A 185 7.37 1.72 -11.10
N GLU A 186 7.16 0.56 -11.72
CA GLU A 186 6.95 -0.75 -11.09
C GLU A 186 7.92 -1.00 -9.91
N LYS A 187 9.22 -0.82 -10.14
CA LYS A 187 10.31 -1.15 -9.20
C LYS A 187 10.57 -0.07 -8.14
N THR A 188 9.83 1.03 -8.16
CA THR A 188 9.97 2.12 -7.18
C THR A 188 9.27 1.81 -5.86
N GLY A 189 8.19 1.02 -5.90
CA GLY A 189 7.30 0.84 -4.74
C GLY A 189 6.37 2.03 -4.48
N LEU A 190 6.27 3.02 -5.39
CA LEU A 190 5.31 4.11 -5.28
C LEU A 190 3.85 3.67 -5.53
N MET A 191 3.64 2.56 -6.25
CA MET A 191 2.32 2.05 -6.68
C MET A 191 1.39 3.17 -7.19
N PRO A 192 1.83 3.95 -8.20
CA PRO A 192 1.07 5.09 -8.73
C PRO A 192 -0.30 4.70 -9.26
N ILE A 193 -1.23 5.65 -9.34
CA ILE A 193 -2.43 5.56 -10.18
C ILE A 193 -1.99 5.90 -11.61
N ASN A 194 -1.94 4.90 -12.48
CA ASN A 194 -1.50 5.05 -13.87
C ASN A 194 -2.66 5.50 -14.75
N VAL A 195 -2.64 6.77 -15.17
CA VAL A 195 -3.63 7.34 -16.11
C VAL A 195 -3.06 7.31 -17.52
N PHE A 196 -3.64 6.50 -18.40
CA PHE A 196 -3.29 6.46 -19.82
C PHE A 196 -4.22 7.37 -20.61
N ILE A 197 -3.65 8.38 -21.26
CA ILE A 197 -4.34 9.17 -22.28
C ILE A 197 -4.15 8.45 -23.61
N LYS A 198 -5.22 7.99 -24.24
CA LYS A 198 -5.19 7.09 -25.40
C LYS A 198 -5.90 7.75 -26.60
N ILE A 199 -5.19 7.88 -27.71
CA ILE A 199 -5.81 8.27 -28.98
C ILE A 199 -6.20 6.99 -29.73
N ASN A 200 -7.50 6.75 -29.91
CA ASN A 200 -8.03 5.55 -30.54
C ASN A 200 -7.70 5.42 -32.04
N ASP A 201 -7.77 6.51 -32.82
CA ASP A 201 -7.40 6.50 -34.25
C ASP A 201 -5.91 6.83 -34.44
N PRO A 202 -5.08 5.89 -34.94
CA PRO A 202 -3.66 6.13 -35.18
C PRO A 202 -3.36 7.24 -36.21
N GLU A 203 -4.26 7.51 -37.16
CA GLU A 203 -4.09 8.65 -38.08
C GLU A 203 -4.50 9.99 -37.46
N VAL A 204 -5.32 10.02 -36.40
CA VAL A 204 -5.55 11.26 -35.62
C VAL A 204 -4.27 11.71 -34.94
N LEU A 205 -3.53 10.83 -34.27
CA LEU A 205 -2.23 11.17 -33.68
C LEU A 205 -1.26 11.73 -34.75
N LYS A 206 -1.15 11.06 -35.89
CA LYS A 206 -0.28 11.52 -37.00
C LYS A 206 -0.78 12.85 -37.60
N ARG A 207 -2.09 13.12 -37.66
CA ARG A 207 -2.64 14.43 -38.08
C ARG A 207 -2.31 15.53 -37.06
N LEU A 208 -2.45 15.28 -35.76
CA LEU A 208 -2.10 16.23 -34.70
C LEU A 208 -0.61 16.61 -34.75
N ILE A 209 0.29 15.62 -34.90
CA ILE A 209 1.74 15.88 -35.04
C ILE A 209 2.04 16.67 -36.32
N ARG A 210 1.35 16.39 -37.45
CA ARG A 210 1.46 17.20 -38.69
C ARG A 210 1.01 18.65 -38.47
N TRP A 211 -0.07 18.89 -37.71
CA TRP A 211 -0.59 20.24 -37.40
C TRP A 211 0.35 21.08 -36.53
N ARG A 212 1.19 20.46 -35.68
CA ARG A 212 2.27 21.18 -34.96
C ARG A 212 3.43 21.61 -35.87
N GLY A 213 3.44 21.21 -37.14
CA GLY A 213 4.35 21.72 -38.15
C GLY A 213 5.70 21.00 -38.23
N ARG A 214 6.62 21.59 -39.01
CA ARG A 214 7.82 20.89 -39.54
C ARG A 214 8.79 20.37 -38.48
N GLN A 215 8.86 20.96 -37.28
CA GLN A 215 9.74 20.46 -36.23
C GLN A 215 9.20 19.15 -35.63
N GLN A 216 7.94 19.14 -35.19
CA GLN A 216 7.31 17.93 -34.63
C GLN A 216 7.25 16.79 -35.66
N MET A 217 7.00 17.10 -36.95
CA MET A 217 7.03 16.07 -38.01
C MET A 217 8.37 15.34 -38.15
N ARG A 218 9.51 15.94 -37.79
CA ARG A 218 10.83 15.24 -37.79
C ARG A 218 10.87 14.06 -36.82
N HIS A 219 10.04 14.10 -35.78
CA HIS A 219 9.98 13.11 -34.71
C HIS A 219 8.70 12.24 -34.78
N MET A 220 7.97 12.31 -35.91
CA MET A 220 6.75 11.53 -36.17
C MET A 220 6.92 10.04 -35.84
N SER A 221 7.97 9.40 -36.34
CA SER A 221 8.17 7.95 -36.18
C SER A 221 8.44 7.53 -34.74
N VAL A 222 9.17 8.34 -33.96
CA VAL A 222 9.49 8.02 -32.55
C VAL A 222 8.31 8.32 -31.62
N GLN A 223 7.54 9.38 -31.92
CA GLN A 223 6.25 9.63 -31.26
C GLN A 223 5.23 8.51 -31.57
N TRP A 224 5.17 8.06 -32.82
CA TRP A 224 4.33 6.94 -33.25
C TRP A 224 4.66 5.64 -32.50
N MET A 225 5.92 5.19 -32.54
CA MET A 225 6.33 3.91 -31.93
C MET A 225 6.09 3.87 -30.41
N ALA A 226 6.14 5.01 -29.73
CA ALA A 226 5.85 5.08 -28.30
C ALA A 226 4.35 4.98 -27.98
N ALA A 227 3.50 5.61 -28.80
CA ALA A 227 2.04 5.45 -28.70
C ALA A 227 1.64 3.99 -28.96
N GLU A 228 2.21 3.38 -30.01
CA GLU A 228 2.02 1.96 -30.34
C GLU A 228 2.46 1.05 -29.18
N LYS A 229 3.62 1.32 -28.57
CA LYS A 229 4.12 0.58 -27.39
C LYS A 229 3.22 0.73 -26.15
N LEU A 230 2.55 1.87 -25.95
CA LEU A 230 1.57 2.02 -24.88
C LEU A 230 0.31 1.19 -25.16
N CYS A 231 -0.20 1.19 -26.39
CA CYS A 231 -1.32 0.34 -26.80
C CYS A 231 -1.01 -1.17 -26.79
N GLN A 232 0.27 -1.56 -26.80
CA GLN A 232 0.73 -2.95 -26.64
C GLN A 232 0.90 -3.38 -25.16
N CYS A 233 0.70 -2.50 -24.18
CA CYS A 233 0.73 -2.87 -22.77
C CYS A 233 -0.56 -3.62 -22.37
N ASP A 234 -0.44 -4.55 -21.42
CA ASP A 234 -1.60 -5.21 -20.79
C ASP A 234 -2.51 -4.13 -20.16
N PRO A 235 -3.82 -4.05 -20.51
CA PRO A 235 -4.75 -3.08 -19.93
C PRO A 235 -4.72 -3.02 -18.39
N ASN A 236 -4.42 -4.13 -17.72
CA ASN A 236 -4.35 -4.21 -16.25
C ASN A 236 -3.19 -3.41 -15.62
N VAL A 237 -2.25 -2.85 -16.40
CA VAL A 237 -1.20 -1.95 -15.85
C VAL A 237 -1.67 -0.49 -15.70
N PHE A 238 -2.84 -0.16 -16.25
CA PHE A 238 -3.44 1.16 -16.17
C PHE A 238 -4.61 1.15 -15.19
N ASP A 239 -4.69 2.16 -14.33
CA ASP A 239 -5.80 2.36 -13.40
C ASP A 239 -6.98 3.08 -14.06
N VAL A 240 -6.67 3.98 -15.00
CA VAL A 240 -7.63 4.77 -15.79
C VAL A 240 -7.13 4.81 -17.23
N CYS A 241 -8.03 4.61 -18.18
CA CYS A 241 -7.77 4.82 -19.60
C CYS A 241 -8.76 5.87 -20.13
N LEU A 242 -8.24 7.03 -20.48
CA LEU A 242 -9.00 8.13 -21.09
C LEU A 242 -8.87 8.01 -22.60
N ASP A 243 -9.91 7.51 -23.26
CA ASP A 243 -9.95 7.30 -24.71
C ASP A 243 -11.12 7.99 -25.43
N GLU A 244 -11.76 8.92 -24.69
CA GLU A 244 -12.75 9.88 -25.15
C GLU A 244 -12.14 10.87 -26.15
N ASN A 245 -12.95 11.38 -27.08
CA ASN A 245 -12.53 12.38 -28.06
C ASN A 245 -12.95 13.82 -27.69
N VAL A 246 -13.75 13.99 -26.64
CA VAL A 246 -14.12 15.28 -26.03
C VAL A 246 -13.34 15.47 -24.74
N PHE A 247 -12.76 16.66 -24.55
CA PHE A 247 -11.91 16.95 -23.38
C PHE A 247 -12.70 16.95 -22.07
N GLU A 248 -13.94 17.45 -22.11
CA GLU A 248 -14.86 17.51 -21.00
C GLU A 248 -15.25 16.12 -20.48
N GLU A 249 -15.51 15.16 -21.39
CA GLU A 249 -15.84 13.77 -21.07
C GLU A 249 -14.66 13.05 -20.39
N ALA A 250 -13.45 13.19 -20.95
CA ALA A 250 -12.22 12.67 -20.33
C ALA A 250 -11.95 13.27 -18.95
N CYS A 251 -12.29 14.55 -18.73
CA CYS A 251 -12.18 15.21 -17.44
C CYS A 251 -13.23 14.74 -16.42
N GLU A 252 -14.43 14.36 -16.89
CA GLU A 252 -15.49 13.78 -16.05
C GLU A 252 -15.14 12.36 -15.61
N HIS A 253 -14.77 11.46 -16.53
CA HIS A 253 -14.30 10.11 -16.21
C HIS A 253 -13.10 10.12 -15.24
N LEU A 254 -12.09 10.97 -15.49
CA LEU A 254 -10.96 11.15 -14.58
C LEU A 254 -11.38 11.67 -13.20
N THR A 255 -12.40 12.54 -13.14
CA THR A 255 -12.98 13.00 -11.88
C THR A 255 -13.66 11.87 -11.14
N GLU A 256 -14.55 11.11 -11.78
CA GLU A 256 -15.31 10.04 -11.12
C GLU A 256 -14.37 9.02 -10.47
N TYR A 257 -13.32 8.62 -11.18
CA TYR A 257 -12.30 7.73 -10.62
C TYR A 257 -11.59 8.35 -9.40
N LEU A 258 -11.15 9.61 -9.49
CA LEU A 258 -10.40 10.27 -8.41
C LEU A 258 -11.28 10.61 -7.19
N GLU A 259 -12.57 10.89 -7.38
CA GLU A 259 -13.54 11.05 -6.29
C GLU A 259 -13.89 9.70 -5.66
N ALA A 260 -14.04 8.62 -6.45
CA ALA A 260 -14.21 7.27 -5.91
C ALA A 260 -12.98 6.84 -5.09
N TYR A 261 -11.77 7.13 -5.58
CA TYR A 261 -10.52 6.89 -4.84
C TYR A 261 -10.45 7.75 -3.56
N TRP A 262 -10.81 9.04 -3.64
CA TRP A 262 -10.87 9.93 -2.47
C TRP A 262 -11.81 9.41 -1.39
N ASN A 263 -13.02 8.98 -1.76
CA ASN A 263 -14.00 8.44 -0.82
C ASN A 263 -13.56 7.08 -0.23
N ALA A 264 -12.80 6.28 -0.99
CA ALA A 264 -12.22 5.03 -0.49
C ALA A 264 -11.07 5.27 0.52
N THR A 265 -10.30 6.36 0.39
CA THR A 265 -9.25 6.73 1.35
C THR A 265 -9.74 7.58 2.52
N HIS A 266 -10.92 8.21 2.39
CA HIS A 266 -11.59 9.01 3.43
C HIS A 266 -12.92 8.40 3.87
N PRO A 267 -12.92 7.20 4.50
CA PRO A 267 -14.14 6.55 4.95
C PRO A 267 -14.85 7.43 5.99
N VAL A 268 -16.08 7.88 5.65
CA VAL A 268 -16.94 8.62 6.58
C VAL A 268 -17.37 7.67 7.69
N LEU A 269 -16.68 7.76 8.83
CA LEU A 269 -17.03 7.01 10.03
C LEU A 269 -18.43 7.44 10.52
N PRO A 270 -19.38 6.52 10.72
CA PRO A 270 -20.63 6.84 11.39
C PRO A 270 -20.36 7.47 12.75
N GLU A 271 -21.12 8.51 13.11
CA GLU A 271 -20.87 9.31 14.33
C GLU A 271 -20.74 8.47 15.62
N ALA A 272 -21.41 7.31 15.66
CA ALA A 272 -21.34 6.31 16.72
C ALA A 272 -19.96 5.64 16.93
N THR A 273 -19.03 5.69 15.96
CA THR A 273 -17.71 5.05 16.04
C THR A 273 -16.54 6.03 16.21
N HIS A 274 -16.78 7.35 16.28
CA HIS A 274 -15.74 8.29 16.68
C HIS A 274 -15.22 7.95 18.09
N PRO A 275 -13.90 7.76 18.30
CA PRO A 275 -13.35 7.46 19.62
C PRO A 275 -13.73 8.51 20.67
N LYS A 276 -13.79 9.80 20.29
CA LYS A 276 -14.27 10.88 21.17
C LYS A 276 -15.75 10.74 21.53
N ALA A 277 -16.63 10.40 20.59
CA ALA A 277 -18.05 10.18 20.87
C ALA A 277 -18.28 8.94 21.74
N PHE A 278 -17.55 7.85 21.47
CA PHE A 278 -17.58 6.62 22.27
C PHE A 278 -17.05 6.84 23.69
N LEU A 279 -15.93 7.56 23.85
CA LEU A 279 -15.37 7.94 25.15
C LEU A 279 -16.32 8.87 25.91
N ASN A 280 -16.87 9.92 25.29
CA ASN A 280 -17.86 10.78 25.94
C ASN A 280 -19.11 9.99 26.37
N LYS A 281 -19.56 9.02 25.56
CA LYS A 281 -20.72 8.17 25.86
C LYS A 281 -20.43 7.09 26.92
N LEU A 282 -19.15 6.72 27.11
CA LEU A 282 -18.68 5.94 28.26
C LEU A 282 -18.56 6.81 29.51
N ASP A 283 -17.98 8.00 29.42
CA ASP A 283 -17.77 8.91 30.55
C ASP A 283 -19.11 9.44 31.10
N MET A 284 -20.09 9.73 30.24
CA MET A 284 -21.48 9.98 30.66
C MET A 284 -22.10 8.77 31.37
N LYS A 285 -21.81 7.53 30.94
CA LYS A 285 -22.30 6.33 31.63
C LYS A 285 -21.60 6.10 32.97
N VAL A 286 -20.28 6.33 33.05
CA VAL A 286 -19.50 6.19 34.28
C VAL A 286 -19.89 7.26 35.29
N SER A 287 -20.05 8.52 34.88
CA SER A 287 -20.53 9.60 35.75
C SER A 287 -21.98 9.39 36.22
N VAL A 288 -22.88 8.87 35.39
CA VAL A 288 -24.25 8.47 35.80
C VAL A 288 -24.24 7.27 36.77
N LEU A 289 -23.37 6.28 36.56
CA LEU A 289 -23.20 5.16 37.49
C LEU A 289 -22.60 5.64 38.83
N LEU A 290 -21.65 6.56 38.81
CA LEU A 290 -21.04 7.14 40.01
C LEU A 290 -22.00 8.08 40.76
N SER A 291 -22.81 8.88 40.07
CA SER A 291 -23.83 9.73 40.71
C SER A 291 -24.94 8.88 41.32
N GLY A 292 -25.43 7.86 40.59
CA GLY A 292 -26.38 6.88 41.10
C GLY A 292 -25.82 6.09 42.30
N ALA A 293 -24.55 5.68 42.26
CA ALA A 293 -23.88 5.05 43.41
C ALA A 293 -23.69 6.01 44.60
N ALA A 294 -23.48 7.31 44.35
CA ALA A 294 -23.39 8.33 45.37
C ALA A 294 -24.76 8.71 45.98
N GLU A 295 -25.85 8.63 45.21
CA GLU A 295 -27.21 8.71 45.74
C GLU A 295 -27.59 7.46 46.52
N TRP A 296 -27.29 6.27 45.99
CA TRP A 296 -27.52 5.01 46.68
C TRP A 296 -26.75 4.97 48.02
N ARG A 297 -25.47 5.34 48.06
CA ARG A 297 -24.71 5.47 49.33
C ARG A 297 -25.33 6.49 50.28
N ARG A 298 -25.74 7.67 49.80
CA ARG A 298 -26.39 8.69 50.66
C ARG A 298 -27.73 8.20 51.23
N ASN A 299 -28.52 7.48 50.45
CA ASN A 299 -29.82 6.95 50.87
C ASN A 299 -29.67 5.71 51.77
N TYR A 300 -28.68 4.85 51.52
CA TYR A 300 -28.34 3.72 52.38
C TYR A 300 -27.92 4.20 53.78
N PHE A 301 -26.98 5.15 53.86
CA PHE A 301 -26.56 5.73 55.16
C PHE A 301 -27.65 6.54 55.87
N LYS A 302 -28.64 7.10 55.16
CA LYS A 302 -29.86 7.67 55.77
C LYS A 302 -30.78 6.58 56.33
N SER A 303 -30.98 5.49 55.59
CA SER A 303 -31.81 4.35 56.01
C SER A 303 -31.26 3.65 57.25
N SER A 304 -29.95 3.36 57.27
CA SER A 304 -29.25 2.67 58.37
C SER A 304 -29.12 3.45 59.69
N LYS A 305 -29.84 4.58 59.87
CA LYS A 305 -29.85 5.36 61.12
C LYS A 305 -31.22 5.54 61.79
N CYS A 306 -32.30 4.98 61.23
CA CYS A 306 -33.65 5.14 61.77
C CYS A 306 -34.34 3.82 62.13
N THR A 307 -33.87 3.16 63.19
CA THR A 307 -34.63 2.09 63.87
C THR A 307 -34.68 2.32 65.38
N HIS A 308 -35.69 3.06 65.85
CA HIS A 308 -36.41 2.81 67.11
C HIS A 308 -37.57 3.82 67.29
N LYS A 309 -38.77 3.28 67.59
CA LYS A 309 -40.04 4.00 67.89
C LYS A 309 -40.65 4.82 66.71
N ALA A 310 -41.97 5.08 66.67
CA ALA A 310 -43.13 4.35 67.19
C ALA A 310 -44.45 4.94 66.63
N HIS A 311 -45.39 4.07 66.22
CA HIS A 311 -46.86 4.28 66.12
C HIS A 311 -47.49 5.32 65.15
N SER A 312 -48.77 5.02 64.85
CA SER A 312 -49.90 5.86 64.42
C SER A 312 -49.97 6.52 63.02
N ALA A 313 -50.72 5.83 62.14
CA ALA A 313 -52.04 6.24 61.60
C ALA A 313 -52.18 7.22 60.41
N GLN A 314 -53.29 6.98 59.67
CA GLN A 314 -53.98 7.86 58.68
C GLN A 314 -53.20 8.14 57.36
N SER A 315 -53.69 7.62 56.22
CA SER A 315 -54.55 8.28 55.20
C SER A 315 -53.80 9.31 54.33
N SER A 316 -53.97 9.43 53.01
CA SER A 316 -55.05 8.98 52.10
C SER A 316 -54.62 9.06 50.62
N GLY A 317 -55.32 8.35 49.71
CA GLY A 317 -55.53 8.81 48.33
C GLY A 317 -54.78 8.08 47.20
N GLU A 318 -55.54 7.69 46.18
CA GLU A 318 -55.40 8.00 44.73
C GLU A 318 -53.99 8.30 44.14
N SER A 319 -53.61 7.81 42.95
CA SER A 319 -54.32 7.03 41.93
C SER A 319 -53.31 6.33 40.96
N GLY A 320 -53.81 5.46 40.07
CA GLY A 320 -52.99 4.80 39.02
C GLY A 320 -52.94 5.58 37.69
N PRO A 321 -52.52 4.98 36.55
CA PRO A 321 -52.30 3.54 36.34
C PRO A 321 -50.95 3.11 35.68
N GLU A 322 -50.70 1.81 35.83
CA GLU A 322 -49.99 0.81 35.01
C GLU A 322 -49.30 1.14 33.64
N LYS A 323 -48.42 0.17 33.27
CA LYS A 323 -47.96 -0.26 31.92
C LYS A 323 -46.59 0.28 31.46
N ILE A 324 -45.66 -0.56 30.96
CA ILE A 324 -45.69 -2.02 30.75
C ILE A 324 -44.28 -2.63 30.88
N LEU A 325 -44.18 -3.91 31.28
CA LEU A 325 -42.92 -4.66 31.21
C LEU A 325 -42.60 -5.04 29.76
N ASN A 326 -41.32 -5.01 29.37
CA ASN A 326 -40.66 -6.28 29.04
C ASN A 326 -39.13 -6.17 29.00
N ILE A 327 -38.50 -7.31 29.27
CA ILE A 327 -37.04 -7.50 29.30
C ILE A 327 -36.75 -8.63 28.29
N PHE A 328 -35.85 -8.42 27.33
CA PHE A 328 -34.60 -9.16 27.22
C PHE A 328 -33.79 -8.82 25.96
N CYS A 329 -32.49 -9.05 26.06
CA CYS A 329 -31.53 -8.97 24.97
C CYS A 329 -31.71 -10.12 23.98
N TYR A 330 -31.14 -9.99 22.78
CA TYR A 330 -30.44 -11.10 22.17
C TYR A 330 -29.05 -10.67 21.69
N PHE A 331 -28.05 -11.46 22.09
CA PHE A 331 -26.76 -11.59 21.43
C PHE A 331 -26.84 -12.91 20.65
N GLY A 332 -26.39 -12.92 19.39
CA GLY A 332 -26.40 -14.08 18.50
C GLY A 332 -25.59 -13.80 17.26
#